data_AF-A0A2D4LE77-F1
#
_entry.id   AF-A0A2D4LE77-F1
#
_cell.length_a   1.000
_cell.length_b   1.000
_cell.length_c   1.000
_cell.angle_alpha   90.00
_cell.angle_beta   90.00
_cell.angle_gamma   90.00
#
_symmetry.space_group_name_H-M   'P 1'
#
loop_
_entity.id
_entity.type
_entity.pdbx_description
1 polymer ?
#
loop_
_entity_poly.entity_id
_entity_poly.type
_entity_poly.pdbx_seq_one_letter_code
_entity_poly.pdbx_strand_id
1 'polypeptide(L)'
;MDSLKKETQGLQKEKEDKEKELMAFSKTVNEARSNFDMAKSELDLYLSRHNTAVSQLKAAEDALQTASGTLKERLTAIKELESKLPQTENELKEKENELDKLTKEEADMKYYIGDLRQKVEEAKSSLAINKSRGKVLEALIQQKKSGNISGIYGRLGDLGAIDEKYDVAISSSCGALDHIVVDTIDTAQKCVNFLKKQNIGVATFIALDKMAVWEKSMGKIQTPENIPRLFDMVKVKDEKVRQAFYFALRDTLVANNLDQATRVAFGKGNRWRVITLQGQLIEQSGTMTGGGGRVMKGRMGSSVIVETSEEEVHKMESQLQKQSQKAMLCQEQKAQLEEIIAKLHKNIREMKNTLEKYTVSIKSLMDQEAHLKVQLIELEANVIASAPDKVKQTKMEKKCNNFKEDYDKVAAKADKLEKEVKRLHNLIIEINNNKLKAQQDSLDKINKEIDQCTFAITKAQVAVKTSERNLKKTKDAIVRTEKEIEENKNHIQILK
;
A
#
# COMPACT_ATOMS: atom_id res chain seq x y z
N MET A 1 -45.14 -8.35 -84.44
CA MET A 1 -44.14 -9.42 -84.21
C MET A 1 -43.28 -9.69 -85.44
N ASP A 2 -43.84 -9.78 -86.66
CA ASP A 2 -43.04 -10.15 -87.86
C ASP A 2 -42.05 -9.10 -88.37
N SER A 3 -42.29 -7.80 -88.14
CA SER A 3 -41.34 -6.72 -88.47
C SER A 3 -40.10 -6.73 -87.55
N LEU A 4 -40.26 -7.10 -86.27
CA LEU A 4 -39.16 -7.22 -85.30
C LEU A 4 -38.23 -8.39 -85.62
N LYS A 5 -38.80 -9.52 -86.08
CA LYS A 5 -38.02 -10.69 -86.50
C LYS A 5 -37.15 -10.42 -87.74
N LYS A 6 -37.61 -9.59 -88.69
CA LYS A 6 -36.86 -9.28 -89.91
C LYS A 6 -35.66 -8.34 -89.68
N GLU A 7 -35.81 -7.33 -88.82
CA GLU A 7 -34.71 -6.37 -88.52
C GLU A 7 -33.65 -6.96 -87.59
N THR A 8 -34.04 -7.81 -86.64
CA THR A 8 -33.11 -8.47 -85.71
C THR A 8 -32.49 -9.74 -86.30
N GLN A 9 -33.06 -10.34 -87.35
CA GLN A 9 -32.53 -11.57 -87.98
C GLN A 9 -31.08 -11.44 -88.46
N GLY A 10 -30.71 -10.29 -89.04
CA GLY A 10 -29.35 -10.05 -89.53
C GLY A 10 -28.32 -10.03 -88.40
N LEU A 11 -28.60 -9.24 -87.36
CA LEU A 11 -27.76 -9.12 -86.16
C LEU A 11 -27.73 -10.41 -85.34
N GLN A 12 -28.84 -11.16 -85.34
CA GLN A 12 -28.94 -12.42 -84.63
C GLN A 12 -28.15 -13.52 -85.33
N LYS A 13 -28.12 -13.53 -86.67
CA LYS A 13 -27.26 -14.44 -87.45
C LYS A 13 -25.78 -14.08 -87.30
N GLU A 14 -25.43 -12.79 -87.34
CA GLU A 14 -24.07 -12.32 -87.09
C GLU A 14 -23.59 -12.64 -85.66
N LYS A 15 -24.49 -12.52 -84.66
CA LYS A 15 -24.24 -12.96 -83.29
C LYS A 15 -24.04 -14.48 -83.21
N GLU A 16 -24.89 -15.28 -83.84
CA GLU A 16 -24.76 -16.74 -83.85
C GLU A 16 -23.46 -17.21 -84.51
N ASP A 17 -23.03 -16.57 -85.60
CA ASP A 17 -21.76 -16.88 -86.27
C ASP A 17 -20.57 -16.48 -85.38
N LYS A 18 -20.61 -15.30 -84.73
CA LYS A 18 -19.59 -14.87 -83.76
C LYS A 18 -19.59 -15.71 -82.48
N GLU A 19 -20.74 -16.24 -82.05
CA GLU A 19 -20.85 -17.16 -80.91
C GLU A 19 -20.28 -18.54 -81.25
N LYS A 20 -20.46 -19.04 -82.48
CA LYS A 20 -19.79 -20.26 -82.95
C LYS A 20 -18.27 -20.08 -83.02
N GLU A 21 -17.82 -18.95 -83.56
CA GLU A 21 -16.39 -18.60 -83.54
C GLU A 21 -15.87 -18.51 -82.10
N LEU A 22 -16.63 -17.91 -81.17
CA LEU A 22 -16.26 -17.79 -79.75
C LEU A 22 -16.23 -19.14 -79.05
N MET A 23 -17.14 -20.06 -79.36
CA MET A 23 -17.09 -21.42 -78.83
C MET A 23 -15.85 -22.19 -79.32
N ALA A 24 -15.49 -22.03 -80.60
CA ALA A 24 -14.27 -22.62 -81.14
C ALA A 24 -13.02 -22.02 -80.50
N PHE A 25 -12.94 -20.69 -80.38
CA PHE A 25 -11.83 -20.01 -79.71
C PHE A 25 -11.76 -20.34 -78.22
N SER A 26 -12.90 -20.42 -77.52
CA SER A 26 -12.96 -20.82 -76.11
C SER A 26 -12.40 -22.22 -75.88
N LYS A 27 -12.70 -23.17 -76.79
CA LYS A 27 -12.07 -24.50 -76.77
C LYS A 27 -10.54 -24.39 -76.91
N THR A 28 -10.04 -23.60 -77.85
CA THR A 28 -8.60 -23.39 -78.03
C THR A 28 -7.94 -22.65 -76.87
N VAL A 29 -8.63 -21.72 -76.20
CA VAL A 29 -8.16 -21.04 -74.98
C VAL A 29 -8.01 -22.06 -73.86
N ASN A 30 -9.01 -22.92 -73.67
CA ASN A 30 -8.97 -23.95 -72.63
C ASN A 30 -7.86 -24.97 -72.88
N GLU A 31 -7.63 -25.37 -74.14
CA GLU A 31 -6.52 -26.24 -74.53
C GLU A 31 -5.16 -25.57 -74.28
N ALA A 32 -4.99 -24.32 -74.72
CA ALA A 32 -3.75 -23.55 -74.49
C ALA A 32 -3.48 -23.32 -72.99
N ARG A 33 -4.53 -23.02 -72.22
CA ARG A 33 -4.46 -22.87 -70.76
C ARG A 33 -4.05 -24.16 -70.08
N SER A 34 -4.67 -25.29 -70.46
CA SER A 34 -4.34 -26.61 -69.93
C SER A 34 -2.87 -26.97 -70.20
N ASN A 35 -2.38 -26.70 -71.42
CA ASN A 35 -0.98 -26.94 -71.79
C ASN A 35 -0.01 -26.05 -70.99
N PHE A 36 -0.35 -24.78 -70.79
CA PHE A 36 0.42 -23.86 -69.95
C PHE A 36 0.42 -24.31 -68.48
N ASP A 37 -0.74 -24.62 -67.90
CA ASP A 37 -0.89 -25.06 -66.51
C ASP A 37 -0.15 -26.38 -66.25
N MET A 38 -0.17 -27.31 -67.21
CA MET A 38 0.58 -28.56 -67.15
C MET A 38 2.10 -28.32 -67.22
N ALA A 39 2.58 -27.51 -68.18
CA ALA A 39 4.00 -27.19 -68.29
C ALA A 39 4.53 -26.41 -67.08
N LYS A 40 3.71 -25.54 -66.50
CA LYS A 40 4.01 -24.83 -65.25
C LYS A 40 4.07 -25.79 -64.08
N SER A 41 3.11 -26.71 -63.96
CA SER A 41 3.11 -27.73 -62.89
C SER A 41 4.31 -28.68 -63.00
N GLU A 42 4.71 -29.06 -64.21
CA GLU A 42 5.93 -29.85 -64.46
C GLU A 42 7.19 -29.11 -63.97
N LEU A 43 7.29 -27.81 -64.28
CA LEU A 43 8.42 -26.97 -63.86
C LEU A 43 8.42 -26.76 -62.33
N ASP A 44 7.27 -26.47 -61.74
CA ASP A 44 7.12 -26.26 -60.29
C ASP A 44 7.45 -27.55 -59.53
N LEU A 45 7.00 -28.71 -60.02
CA LEU A 45 7.33 -30.01 -59.43
C LEU A 45 8.83 -30.31 -59.55
N TYR A 46 9.44 -30.00 -60.69
CA TYR A 46 10.88 -30.18 -60.91
C TYR A 46 11.72 -29.30 -59.97
N LEU A 47 11.30 -28.05 -59.75
CA LEU A 47 11.98 -27.12 -58.84
C LEU A 47 11.61 -27.33 -57.36
N SER A 48 10.49 -27.99 -57.07
CA SER A 48 9.95 -28.14 -55.70
C SER A 48 10.98 -28.71 -54.73
N ARG A 49 11.67 -29.79 -55.13
CA ARG A 49 12.67 -30.46 -54.28
C ARG A 49 13.83 -29.51 -53.92
N HIS A 50 14.33 -28.76 -54.90
CA HIS A 50 15.40 -27.80 -54.69
C HIS A 50 14.92 -26.61 -53.85
N ASN A 51 13.76 -26.05 -54.17
CA ASN A 51 13.17 -24.92 -53.45
C ASN A 51 12.87 -25.27 -51.98
N THR A 52 12.38 -26.48 -51.71
CA THR A 52 12.17 -26.97 -50.34
C THR A 52 13.51 -27.10 -49.60
N ALA A 53 14.54 -27.67 -50.24
CA ALA A 53 15.87 -27.77 -49.62
C ALA A 53 16.47 -26.38 -49.31
N VAL A 54 16.37 -25.43 -50.25
CA VAL A 54 16.84 -24.04 -50.06
C VAL A 54 16.05 -23.34 -48.95
N SER A 55 14.73 -23.53 -48.88
CA SER A 55 13.90 -22.97 -47.82
C SER A 55 14.25 -23.54 -46.44
N GLN A 56 14.56 -24.84 -46.36
CA GLN A 56 14.98 -25.48 -45.11
C GLN A 56 16.36 -25.00 -44.67
N LEU A 57 17.31 -24.87 -45.60
CA LEU A 57 18.63 -24.32 -45.33
C LEU A 57 18.53 -22.89 -44.78
N LYS A 58 17.76 -22.03 -45.46
CA LYS A 58 17.57 -20.64 -45.02
C LYS A 58 16.91 -20.55 -43.63
N ALA A 59 15.92 -21.40 -43.36
CA ALA A 59 15.30 -21.45 -42.04
C ALA A 59 16.29 -21.89 -40.95
N ALA A 60 17.21 -22.82 -41.25
CA ALA A 60 18.26 -23.24 -40.34
C ALA A 60 19.33 -22.16 -40.13
N GLU A 61 19.72 -21.42 -41.19
CA GLU A 61 20.61 -20.26 -41.11
C GLU A 61 20.03 -19.17 -40.20
N ASP A 62 18.75 -18.80 -40.40
CA ASP A 62 18.05 -17.81 -39.57
C ASP A 62 17.95 -18.27 -38.10
N ALA A 63 17.68 -19.56 -37.87
CA ALA A 63 17.66 -20.16 -36.54
C ALA A 63 19.04 -20.15 -35.86
N LEU A 64 20.11 -20.40 -36.63
CA LEU A 64 21.49 -20.34 -36.13
C LEU A 64 21.91 -18.91 -35.80
N GLN A 65 21.55 -17.94 -36.64
CA GLN A 65 21.84 -16.53 -36.40
C GLN A 65 21.14 -16.02 -35.13
N THR A 66 19.87 -16.38 -34.92
CA THR A 66 19.13 -16.00 -33.71
C THR A 66 19.68 -16.70 -32.46
N ALA A 67 20.01 -17.99 -32.52
CA ALA A 67 20.63 -18.72 -31.41
C ALA A 67 22.01 -18.14 -31.04
N SER A 68 22.87 -17.87 -32.01
CA SER A 68 24.19 -17.29 -31.77
C SER A 68 24.14 -15.84 -31.31
N GLY A 69 23.18 -15.03 -31.79
CA GLY A 69 22.91 -13.68 -31.31
C GLY A 69 22.50 -13.67 -29.83
N THR A 70 21.50 -14.47 -29.47
CA THR A 70 21.03 -14.60 -28.08
C THR A 70 22.10 -15.19 -27.15
N LEU A 71 22.95 -16.09 -27.64
CA LEU A 71 24.09 -16.61 -26.90
C LEU A 71 25.09 -15.49 -26.56
N LYS A 72 25.47 -14.66 -27.53
CA LYS A 72 26.38 -13.52 -27.32
C LYS A 72 25.83 -12.52 -26.31
N GLU A 73 24.56 -12.13 -26.45
CA GLU A 73 23.89 -11.21 -25.52
C GLU A 73 23.89 -11.74 -24.08
N ARG A 74 23.61 -13.04 -23.89
CA ARG A 74 23.60 -13.65 -22.56
C ARG A 74 25.01 -13.80 -21.98
N LEU A 75 26.00 -14.11 -22.80
CA LEU A 75 27.41 -14.13 -22.37
C LEU A 75 27.88 -12.75 -21.91
N THR A 76 27.50 -11.68 -22.62
CA THR A 76 27.80 -10.31 -22.17
C THR A 76 27.08 -9.97 -20.87
N ALA A 77 25.81 -10.35 -20.74
CA ALA A 77 25.04 -10.12 -19.52
C ALA A 77 25.61 -10.87 -18.31
N ILE A 78 26.08 -12.11 -18.48
CA ILE A 78 26.75 -12.86 -17.40
C ILE A 78 28.03 -12.17 -16.98
N LYS A 79 28.90 -11.74 -17.92
CA LYS A 79 30.15 -11.04 -17.57
C LYS A 79 29.89 -9.77 -16.77
N GLU A 80 28.84 -9.02 -17.13
CA GLU A 80 28.43 -7.84 -16.35
C GLU A 80 27.93 -8.23 -14.95
N LEU A 81 27.13 -9.28 -14.83
CA LEU A 81 26.63 -9.78 -13.54
C LEU A 81 27.76 -10.31 -12.67
N GLU A 82 28.71 -11.07 -13.22
CA GLU A 82 29.89 -11.59 -12.52
C GLU A 82 30.81 -10.48 -12.00
N SER A 83 30.83 -9.32 -12.66
CA SER A 83 31.57 -8.14 -12.20
C SER A 83 30.80 -7.35 -11.14
N LYS A 84 29.50 -7.14 -11.32
CA LYS A 84 28.65 -6.34 -10.41
C LYS A 84 28.34 -7.07 -9.10
N LEU A 85 28.11 -8.38 -9.15
CA LEU A 85 27.72 -9.18 -7.98
C LEU A 85 28.73 -9.10 -6.83
N PRO A 86 30.05 -9.30 -7.02
CA PRO A 86 31.02 -9.15 -5.93
C PRO A 86 31.12 -7.70 -5.44
N GLN A 87 30.89 -6.69 -6.29
CA GLN A 87 30.85 -5.29 -5.85
C GLN A 87 29.67 -5.05 -4.91
N THR A 88 28.48 -5.53 -5.27
CA THR A 88 27.27 -5.41 -4.45
C THR A 88 27.38 -6.24 -3.16
N GLU A 89 28.01 -7.42 -3.20
CA GLU A 89 28.28 -8.22 -1.99
C GLU A 89 29.26 -7.53 -1.03
N ASN A 90 30.30 -6.87 -1.56
CA ASN A 90 31.21 -6.08 -0.74
C ASN A 90 30.50 -4.86 -0.13
N GLU A 91 29.69 -4.14 -0.91
CA GLU A 91 28.88 -3.01 -0.43
C GLU A 91 27.91 -3.46 0.67
N LEU A 92 27.24 -4.60 0.50
CA LEU A 92 26.39 -5.20 1.52
C LEU A 92 27.18 -5.45 2.80
N LYS A 93 28.35 -6.08 2.71
CA LYS A 93 29.20 -6.39 3.87
C LYS A 93 29.70 -5.12 4.58
N GLU A 94 30.03 -4.08 3.83
CA GLU A 94 30.38 -2.78 4.41
C GLU A 94 29.21 -2.18 5.19
N LYS A 95 28.01 -2.22 4.62
CA LYS A 95 26.78 -1.71 5.26
C LYS A 95 26.36 -2.53 6.48
N GLU A 96 26.51 -3.85 6.45
CA GLU A 96 26.26 -4.72 7.60
C GLU A 96 27.23 -4.42 8.75
N ASN A 97 28.52 -4.21 8.44
CA ASN A 97 29.50 -3.80 9.45
C ASN A 97 29.20 -2.40 10.02
N GLU A 98 28.69 -1.48 9.20
CA GLU A 98 28.24 -0.16 9.64
C GLU A 98 27.03 -0.27 10.57
N LEU A 99 26.06 -1.14 10.23
CA LEU A 99 24.88 -1.42 11.05
C LEU A 99 25.25 -2.05 12.41
N ASP A 100 26.21 -2.97 12.43
CA ASP A 100 26.69 -3.61 13.66
C ASP A 100 27.37 -2.60 14.59
N LYS A 101 28.17 -1.68 14.04
CA LYS A 101 28.79 -0.59 14.81
C LYS A 101 27.73 0.33 15.39
N LEU A 102 26.80 0.81 14.56
CA LEU A 102 25.69 1.66 14.99
C LEU A 102 24.81 0.99 16.04
N THR A 103 24.57 -0.32 15.92
CA THR A 103 23.77 -1.07 16.91
C THR A 103 24.45 -1.14 18.27
N LYS A 104 25.78 -1.29 18.30
CA LYS A 104 26.56 -1.22 19.55
C LYS A 104 26.52 0.19 20.15
N GLU A 105 26.76 1.21 19.32
CA GLU A 105 26.68 2.62 19.76
C GLU A 105 25.29 3.00 20.29
N GLU A 106 24.22 2.51 19.65
CA GLU A 106 22.84 2.69 20.09
C GLU A 106 22.60 2.05 21.46
N ALA A 107 23.10 0.82 21.67
CA ALA A 107 22.97 0.11 22.95
C ALA A 107 23.70 0.86 24.08
N ASP A 108 24.93 1.31 23.83
CA ASP A 108 25.72 2.10 24.78
C ASP A 108 25.05 3.44 25.10
N MET A 109 24.53 4.13 24.08
CA MET A 109 23.76 5.37 24.27
C MET A 109 22.48 5.15 25.07
N LYS A 110 21.72 4.08 24.81
CA LYS A 110 20.51 3.75 25.58
C LYS A 110 20.82 3.47 27.04
N TYR A 111 21.89 2.73 27.33
CA TYR A 111 22.34 2.49 28.69
C TYR A 111 22.71 3.80 29.40
N TYR A 112 23.50 4.64 28.73
CA TYR A 112 23.91 5.95 29.27
C TYR A 112 22.73 6.90 29.52
N ILE A 113 21.75 6.93 28.60
CA ILE A 113 20.51 7.71 28.78
C ILE A 113 19.69 7.18 29.95
N GLY A 114 19.62 5.86 30.14
CA GLY A 114 18.95 5.24 31.28
C GLY A 114 19.54 5.69 32.62
N ASP A 115 20.86 5.62 32.76
CA ASP A 115 21.59 6.07 33.96
C ASP A 115 21.42 7.58 34.20
N LEU A 116 21.57 8.40 33.16
CA LEU A 116 21.34 9.85 33.25
C LEU A 116 19.90 10.18 33.68
N ARG A 117 18.91 9.47 33.13
CA ARG A 117 17.50 9.69 33.45
C ARG A 117 17.21 9.36 34.92
N GLN A 118 17.76 8.26 35.43
CA GLN A 118 17.66 7.92 36.84
C GLN A 118 18.27 9.01 37.73
N LYS A 119 19.49 9.47 37.41
CA LYS A 119 20.16 10.54 38.15
C LYS A 119 19.37 11.86 38.14
N VAL A 120 18.77 12.23 37.01
CA VAL A 120 17.91 13.41 36.89
C VAL A 120 16.67 13.28 37.79
N GLU A 121 16.00 12.13 37.77
CA GLU A 121 14.79 11.91 38.58
C GLU A 121 15.09 11.91 40.09
N GLU A 122 16.21 11.30 40.49
CA GLU A 122 16.70 11.34 41.86
C GLU A 122 17.05 12.79 42.28
N ALA A 123 17.72 13.56 41.41
CA ALA A 123 18.05 14.94 41.68
C ALA A 123 16.78 15.82 41.80
N LYS A 124 15.81 15.66 40.89
CA LYS A 124 14.53 16.36 40.93
C LYS A 124 13.72 16.05 42.18
N SER A 125 13.58 14.78 42.52
CA SER A 125 12.82 14.36 43.70
C SER A 125 13.47 14.93 44.97
N SER A 126 14.81 14.91 45.07
CA SER A 126 15.52 15.54 46.19
C SER A 126 15.33 17.05 46.25
N LEU A 127 15.39 17.76 45.11
CA LEU A 127 15.16 19.20 45.03
C LEU A 127 13.72 19.57 45.40
N ALA A 128 12.72 18.81 44.94
CA ALA A 128 11.31 19.04 45.28
C ALA A 128 11.04 18.87 46.77
N ILE A 129 11.65 17.86 47.40
CA ILE A 129 11.56 17.65 48.86
C ILE A 129 12.21 18.81 49.61
N ASN A 130 13.38 19.29 49.18
CA ASN A 130 14.05 20.42 49.83
C ASN A 130 13.27 21.75 49.64
N LYS A 131 12.81 22.05 48.42
CA LYS A 131 11.99 23.24 48.13
C LYS A 131 10.70 23.29 48.95
N SER A 132 9.98 22.16 49.02
CA SER A 132 8.74 22.09 49.79
C SER A 132 8.99 22.29 51.28
N ARG A 133 10.05 21.71 51.83
CA ARG A 133 10.48 21.92 53.23
C ARG A 133 10.83 23.38 53.50
N GLY A 134 11.67 23.99 52.66
CA GLY A 134 12.11 25.38 52.79
C GLY A 134 10.93 26.36 52.74
N LYS A 135 10.03 26.20 51.75
CA LYS A 135 8.86 27.06 51.56
C LYS A 135 7.89 27.01 52.74
N VAL A 136 7.65 25.82 53.30
CA VAL A 136 6.75 25.64 54.45
C VAL A 136 7.36 26.27 55.71
N LEU A 137 8.66 26.05 55.94
CA LEU A 137 9.36 26.64 57.09
C LEU A 137 9.38 28.17 57.01
N GLU A 138 9.71 28.73 55.85
CA GLU A 138 9.75 30.18 55.63
C GLU A 138 8.39 30.84 55.87
N ALA A 139 7.32 30.27 55.30
CA ALA A 139 5.97 30.80 55.48
C ALA A 139 5.51 30.79 56.94
N LEU A 140 5.84 29.74 57.70
CA LEU A 140 5.48 29.64 59.11
C LEU A 140 6.32 30.58 59.99
N ILE A 141 7.63 30.73 59.70
CA ILE A 141 8.47 31.72 60.37
C ILE A 141 7.97 33.14 60.08
N GLN A 142 7.47 33.41 58.86
CA GLN A 142 6.88 34.70 58.53
C GLN A 142 5.62 34.97 59.37
N GLN A 143 4.72 33.99 59.54
CA GLN A 143 3.54 34.13 60.41
C GLN A 143 3.90 34.33 61.89
N LYS A 144 5.00 33.72 62.35
CA LYS A 144 5.57 33.96 63.67
C LYS A 144 6.07 35.40 63.80
N LYS A 145 6.85 35.89 62.82
CA LYS A 145 7.41 37.26 62.81
C LYS A 145 6.34 38.33 62.70
N SER A 146 5.26 38.09 61.96
CA SER A 146 4.13 39.02 61.83
C SER A 146 3.19 39.01 63.03
N GLY A 147 3.36 38.07 63.97
CA GLY A 147 2.53 37.95 65.17
C GLY A 147 1.13 37.35 64.94
N ASN A 148 0.81 36.93 63.71
CA ASN A 148 -0.50 36.35 63.37
C ASN A 148 -0.73 34.99 64.06
N ILE A 149 0.35 34.21 64.21
CA ILE A 149 0.34 32.93 64.91
C ILE A 149 1.49 32.93 65.91
N SER A 150 1.19 33.23 67.17
CA SER A 150 2.12 33.06 68.28
C SER A 150 2.23 31.57 68.66
N GLY A 151 3.30 31.19 69.38
CA GLY A 151 3.48 29.82 69.86
C GLY A 151 4.28 28.90 68.94
N ILE A 152 4.76 29.37 67.78
CA ILE A 152 5.66 28.61 66.90
C ILE A 152 7.10 28.75 67.40
N TYR A 153 7.77 27.64 67.73
CA TYR A 153 9.17 27.65 68.13
C TYR A 153 10.09 27.60 66.90
N GLY A 154 9.84 26.65 66.00
CA GLY A 154 10.63 26.44 64.78
C GLY A 154 10.78 24.95 64.47
N ARG A 155 11.65 24.61 63.52
CA ARG A 155 12.02 23.22 63.23
C ARG A 155 12.79 22.62 64.40
N LEU A 156 12.49 21.38 64.79
CA LEU A 156 13.12 20.72 65.94
C LEU A 156 14.66 20.69 65.80
N GLY A 157 15.18 20.39 64.61
CA GLY A 157 16.62 20.36 64.33
C GLY A 157 17.36 21.71 64.50
N ASP A 158 16.64 22.84 64.50
CA ASP A 158 17.23 24.17 64.72
C ASP A 158 17.25 24.57 66.20
N LEU A 159 16.52 23.83 67.05
CA LEU A 159 16.37 24.13 68.48
C LEU A 159 17.35 23.38 69.38
N GLY A 160 18.21 22.55 68.79
CA GLY A 160 19.24 21.78 69.49
C GLY A 160 20.55 21.75 68.72
N ALA A 161 21.63 21.46 69.43
CA ALA A 161 22.97 21.32 68.86
C ALA A 161 23.57 19.97 69.27
N ILE A 162 24.34 19.37 68.36
CA ILE A 162 25.10 18.14 68.61
C ILE A 162 26.49 18.29 67.99
N ASP A 163 27.42 17.47 68.45
CA ASP A 163 28.77 17.39 67.86
C ASP A 163 28.70 16.85 66.43
N GLU A 164 29.48 17.44 65.53
CA GLU A 164 29.53 17.12 64.10
C GLU A 164 29.83 15.64 63.83
N LYS A 165 30.60 14.99 64.72
CA LYS A 165 30.87 13.54 64.65
C LYS A 165 29.59 12.71 64.57
N TYR A 166 28.49 13.17 65.15
CA TYR A 166 27.22 12.46 65.21
C TYR A 166 26.17 12.99 64.23
N ASP A 167 26.50 13.97 63.37
CA ASP A 167 25.53 14.60 62.47
C ASP A 167 24.90 13.57 61.50
N VAL A 168 25.71 12.68 60.93
CA VAL A 168 25.22 11.60 60.05
C VAL A 168 24.27 10.66 60.79
N ALA A 169 24.64 10.27 62.01
CA ALA A 169 23.87 9.35 62.82
C ALA A 169 22.52 9.97 63.22
N ILE A 170 22.50 11.22 63.67
CA ILE A 170 21.26 11.89 64.08
C ILE A 170 20.36 12.21 62.87
N SER A 171 20.95 12.64 61.75
CA SER A 171 20.22 12.99 60.53
C SER A 171 19.60 11.77 59.85
N SER A 172 20.28 10.63 59.88
CA SER A 172 19.80 9.36 59.30
C SER A 172 18.81 8.65 60.21
N SER A 173 18.98 8.73 61.53
CA SER A 173 18.10 8.06 62.50
C SER A 173 16.78 8.78 62.74
N CYS A 174 16.69 10.10 62.53
CA CYS A 174 15.54 10.86 63.01
C CYS A 174 14.95 11.82 61.97
N GLY A 175 13.94 11.33 61.22
CA GLY A 175 13.14 12.19 60.33
C GLY A 175 12.30 13.23 61.07
N ALA A 176 12.02 13.02 62.36
CA ALA A 176 11.25 13.95 63.18
C ALA A 176 11.97 15.27 63.49
N LEU A 177 13.28 15.38 63.19
CA LEU A 177 14.03 16.65 63.29
C LEU A 177 13.47 17.70 62.32
N ASP A 178 12.85 17.28 61.22
CA ASP A 178 12.19 18.16 60.25
C ASP A 178 10.80 18.63 60.73
N HIS A 179 10.29 18.14 61.85
CA HIS A 179 8.98 18.54 62.38
C HIS A 179 9.05 19.91 63.06
N ILE A 180 7.92 20.62 63.03
CA ILE A 180 7.81 21.99 63.55
C ILE A 180 7.27 21.96 64.98
N VAL A 181 8.03 22.50 65.91
CA VAL A 181 7.68 22.57 67.32
C VAL A 181 6.77 23.78 67.58
N VAL A 182 5.64 23.54 68.24
CA VAL A 182 4.66 24.55 68.66
C VAL A 182 4.29 24.36 70.13
N ASP A 183 3.76 25.40 70.77
CA ASP A 183 3.36 25.36 72.17
C ASP A 183 2.18 24.40 72.46
N THR A 184 1.12 24.46 71.65
CA THR A 184 -0.17 23.78 71.89
C THR A 184 -0.74 23.12 70.63
N ILE A 185 -1.65 22.17 70.80
CA ILE A 185 -2.39 21.55 69.68
C ILE A 185 -3.18 22.60 68.87
N ASP A 186 -3.77 23.59 69.53
CA ASP A 186 -4.56 24.62 68.85
C ASP A 186 -3.69 25.46 67.90
N THR A 187 -2.47 25.80 68.31
CA THR A 187 -1.47 26.46 67.46
C THR A 187 -1.08 25.58 66.28
N ALA A 188 -0.89 24.27 66.49
CA ALA A 188 -0.61 23.33 65.40
C ALA A 188 -1.76 23.33 64.37
N GLN A 189 -3.01 23.25 64.82
CA GLN A 189 -4.19 23.23 63.95
C GLN A 189 -4.33 24.54 63.16
N LYS A 190 -4.05 25.69 63.80
CA LYS A 190 -3.99 27.00 63.11
C LYS A 190 -2.94 27.02 62.01
N CYS A 191 -1.74 26.48 62.27
CA CYS A 191 -0.68 26.37 61.28
C CYS A 191 -1.08 25.46 60.11
N VAL A 192 -1.68 24.31 60.39
CA VAL A 192 -2.18 23.38 59.34
C VAL A 192 -3.25 24.05 58.48
N ASN A 193 -4.21 24.74 59.10
CA ASN A 193 -5.27 25.44 58.38
C ASN A 193 -4.70 26.58 57.52
N PHE A 194 -3.68 27.29 58.01
CA PHE A 194 -2.96 28.30 57.24
C PHE A 194 -2.26 27.70 56.01
N LEU A 195 -1.49 26.63 56.19
CA LEU A 195 -0.80 25.95 55.09
C LEU A 195 -1.78 25.42 54.04
N LYS A 196 -2.93 24.88 54.48
CA LYS A 196 -4.01 24.41 53.61
C LYS A 196 -4.68 25.55 52.85
N LYS A 197 -4.99 26.67 53.53
CA LYS A 197 -5.65 27.83 52.92
C LYS A 197 -4.77 28.49 51.85
N GLN A 198 -3.46 28.52 52.07
CA GLN A 198 -2.49 29.15 51.16
C GLN A 198 -1.81 28.14 50.22
N ASN A 199 -2.19 26.86 50.28
CA ASN A 199 -1.63 25.76 49.49
C ASN A 199 -0.07 25.73 49.47
N ILE A 200 0.54 25.94 50.64
CA ILE A 200 2.00 26.13 50.77
C ILE A 200 2.73 24.79 50.82
N GLY A 201 2.13 23.78 51.46
CA GLY A 201 2.66 22.43 51.58
C GLY A 201 2.14 21.68 52.80
N VAL A 202 2.77 20.54 53.11
CA VAL A 202 2.44 19.68 54.25
C VAL A 202 3.59 19.73 55.26
N ALA A 203 3.28 19.93 56.53
CA ALA A 203 4.22 19.81 57.63
C ALA A 203 3.64 18.97 58.77
N THR A 204 4.53 18.34 59.52
CA THR A 204 4.19 17.64 60.77
C THR A 204 4.60 18.52 61.93
N PHE A 205 3.73 18.61 62.94
CA PHE A 205 3.91 19.49 64.09
C PHE A 205 4.07 18.68 65.39
N ILE A 206 4.92 19.17 66.29
CA ILE A 206 5.10 18.64 67.64
C ILE A 206 4.57 19.68 68.62
N ALA A 207 3.49 19.35 69.34
CA ALA A 207 2.89 20.23 70.33
C ALA A 207 3.49 19.95 71.72
N LEU A 208 4.13 20.97 72.32
CA LEU A 208 4.88 20.84 73.58
C LEU A 208 3.97 20.53 74.78
N ASP A 209 2.72 21.01 74.77
CA ASP A 209 1.70 20.70 75.79
C ASP A 209 1.45 19.19 75.96
N LYS A 210 1.61 18.39 74.91
CA LYS A 210 1.49 16.93 74.96
C LYS A 210 2.81 16.20 75.23
N MET A 211 3.94 16.90 75.17
CA MET A 211 5.26 16.27 75.41
C MET A 211 5.61 16.14 76.89
N ALA A 212 4.85 16.78 77.79
CA ALA A 212 5.04 16.71 79.24
C ALA A 212 5.02 15.26 79.80
N VAL A 213 4.38 14.31 79.10
CA VAL A 213 4.35 12.88 79.47
C VAL A 213 5.77 12.29 79.58
N TRP A 214 6.73 12.85 78.85
CA TRP A 214 8.09 12.33 78.77
C TRP A 214 9.02 12.87 79.85
N GLU A 215 8.59 13.83 80.66
CA GLU A 215 9.42 14.52 81.66
C GLU A 215 10.15 13.55 82.61
N LYS A 216 9.46 12.51 83.07
CA LYS A 216 10.02 11.50 84.00
C LYS A 216 10.85 10.41 83.33
N SER A 217 10.81 10.30 82.00
CA SER A 217 11.45 9.22 81.24
C SER A 217 12.82 9.61 80.66
N MET A 218 13.26 10.87 80.81
CA MET A 218 14.50 11.40 80.22
C MET A 218 15.77 11.04 81.01
N GLY A 219 15.66 10.28 82.11
CA GLY A 219 16.80 9.88 82.92
C GLY A 219 17.87 9.10 82.14
N LYS A 220 19.09 9.04 82.67
CA LYS A 220 20.15 8.20 82.11
C LYS A 220 19.79 6.72 82.28
N ILE A 221 19.97 5.94 81.22
CA ILE A 221 19.69 4.51 81.19
C ILE A 221 21.01 3.72 81.15
N GLN A 222 21.00 2.51 81.71
CA GLN A 222 22.14 1.59 81.55
C GLN A 222 22.10 1.00 80.14
N THR A 223 23.10 1.32 79.32
CA THR A 223 23.18 0.86 77.93
C THR A 223 24.10 -0.36 77.79
N PRO A 224 23.81 -1.29 76.87
CA PRO A 224 24.73 -2.38 76.55
C PRO A 224 26.07 -1.84 76.02
N GLU A 225 27.18 -2.50 76.39
CA GLU A 225 28.55 -2.11 76.01
C GLU A 225 28.92 -0.63 76.38
N ASN A 226 28.17 0.03 77.29
CA ASN A 226 28.32 1.46 77.64
C ASN A 226 28.26 2.41 76.44
N ILE A 227 27.46 2.05 75.44
CA ILE A 227 27.31 2.84 74.22
C ILE A 227 26.48 4.11 74.51
N PRO A 228 26.86 5.28 73.96
CA PRO A 228 26.12 6.51 74.18
C PRO A 228 24.74 6.47 73.50
N ARG A 229 23.75 7.07 74.17
CA ARG A 229 22.42 7.37 73.61
C ARG A 229 22.45 8.72 72.91
N LEU A 230 21.89 8.81 71.70
CA LEU A 230 21.86 10.06 70.91
C LEU A 230 21.25 11.24 71.68
N PHE A 231 20.15 10.98 72.39
CA PHE A 231 19.45 12.01 73.18
C PHE A 231 20.36 12.69 74.20
N ASP A 232 21.26 11.94 74.85
CA ASP A 232 22.15 12.49 75.89
C ASP A 232 23.25 13.39 75.30
N MET A 233 23.51 13.28 74.00
CA MET A 233 24.49 14.10 73.27
C MET A 233 23.90 15.40 72.73
N VAL A 234 22.57 15.53 72.70
CA VAL A 234 21.90 16.75 72.22
C VAL A 234 21.91 17.83 73.31
N LYS A 235 22.49 18.98 72.99
CA LYS A 235 22.48 20.18 73.81
C LYS A 235 21.28 21.04 73.43
N VAL A 236 20.41 21.31 74.40
CA VAL A 236 19.16 22.08 74.22
C VAL A 236 19.12 23.20 75.25
N LYS A 237 18.64 24.39 74.86
CA LYS A 237 18.53 25.55 75.76
C LYS A 237 17.26 25.54 76.62
N ASP A 238 16.16 25.00 76.11
CA ASP A 238 14.85 24.95 76.77
C ASP A 238 14.48 23.50 77.13
N GLU A 239 14.17 23.26 78.41
CA GLU A 239 13.77 21.94 78.92
C GLU A 239 12.46 21.43 78.29
N LYS A 240 11.53 22.32 77.91
CA LYS A 240 10.30 21.90 77.21
C LYS A 240 10.63 21.32 75.85
N VAL A 241 11.59 21.92 75.14
CA VAL A 241 12.07 21.43 73.85
C VAL A 241 12.89 20.15 74.02
N ARG A 242 13.59 19.98 75.15
CA ARG A 242 14.29 18.74 75.49
C ARG A 242 13.33 17.54 75.50
N GLN A 243 12.10 17.71 75.99
CA GLN A 243 11.06 16.67 75.93
C GLN A 243 10.69 16.29 74.49
N ALA A 244 10.63 17.26 73.56
CA ALA A 244 10.40 17.01 72.15
C ALA A 244 11.56 16.24 71.49
N PHE A 245 12.81 16.52 71.88
CA PHE A 245 13.97 15.73 71.45
C PHE A 245 13.90 14.28 71.95
N TYR A 246 13.43 14.05 73.18
CA TYR A 246 13.24 12.69 73.69
C TYR A 246 12.13 11.95 72.92
N PHE A 247 11.05 12.63 72.55
CA PHE A 247 10.00 12.07 71.69
C PHE A 247 10.57 11.59 70.35
N ALA A 248 11.43 12.41 69.74
CA ALA A 248 12.01 12.15 68.43
C ALA A 248 13.11 11.07 68.45
N LEU A 249 14.00 11.10 69.43
CA LEU A 249 15.18 10.23 69.48
C LEU A 249 15.00 8.97 70.33
N ARG A 250 14.14 9.01 71.35
CA ARG A 250 13.93 7.89 72.30
C ARG A 250 15.27 7.33 72.81
N ASP A 251 15.30 6.04 73.08
CA ASP A 251 16.49 5.30 73.45
C ASP A 251 17.27 4.81 72.22
N THR A 252 17.55 5.72 71.28
CA THR A 252 18.43 5.42 70.13
C THR A 252 19.90 5.47 70.54
N LEU A 253 20.60 4.36 70.37
CA LEU A 253 22.02 4.21 70.70
C LEU A 253 22.91 4.41 69.47
N VAL A 254 24.14 4.91 69.67
CA VAL A 254 25.11 5.14 68.57
C VAL A 254 26.25 4.14 68.61
N ALA A 255 26.28 3.19 67.68
CA ALA A 255 27.40 2.28 67.48
C ALA A 255 28.47 2.87 66.55
N ASN A 256 29.71 2.42 66.68
CA ASN A 256 30.79 2.86 65.79
C ASN A 256 30.76 2.17 64.41
N ASN A 257 30.27 0.92 64.36
CA ASN A 257 30.21 0.08 63.17
C ASN A 257 28.99 -0.85 63.20
N LEU A 258 28.70 -1.49 62.07
CA LEU A 258 27.52 -2.36 61.90
C LEU A 258 27.58 -3.61 62.78
N ASP A 259 28.79 -4.16 63.01
CA ASP A 259 28.96 -5.34 63.86
C ASP A 259 28.56 -5.05 65.30
N GLN A 260 29.02 -3.91 65.84
CA GLN A 260 28.60 -3.43 67.15
C GLN A 260 27.11 -3.13 67.18
N ALA A 261 26.57 -2.48 66.14
CA ALA A 261 25.13 -2.19 66.07
C ALA A 261 24.28 -3.47 66.15
N THR A 262 24.69 -4.51 65.43
CA THR A 262 23.98 -5.80 65.38
C THR A 262 24.04 -6.53 66.72
N ARG A 263 25.21 -6.58 67.36
CA ARG A 263 25.37 -7.19 68.69
C ARG A 263 24.51 -6.50 69.75
N VAL A 264 24.42 -5.18 69.69
CA VAL A 264 23.70 -4.36 70.67
C VAL A 264 22.19 -4.39 70.42
N ALA A 265 21.77 -4.33 69.16
CA ALA A 265 20.35 -4.36 68.78
C ALA A 265 19.70 -5.72 69.07
N PHE A 266 20.41 -6.83 68.79
CA PHE A 266 19.93 -8.21 68.95
C PHE A 266 20.55 -8.95 70.14
N GLY A 267 21.14 -8.24 71.09
CA GLY A 267 21.75 -8.83 72.28
C GLY A 267 20.73 -9.59 73.17
N LYS A 268 21.24 -10.39 74.11
CA LYS A 268 20.39 -11.11 75.09
C LYS A 268 19.74 -10.09 76.04
N GLY A 269 18.44 -9.83 75.86
CA GLY A 269 17.67 -8.91 76.69
C GLY A 269 16.71 -8.03 75.88
N ASN A 270 16.63 -6.74 76.22
CA ASN A 270 15.80 -5.77 75.53
C ASN A 270 16.37 -5.45 74.14
N ARG A 271 15.48 -5.29 73.15
CA ARG A 271 15.86 -4.79 71.82
C ARG A 271 16.07 -3.30 71.85
N TRP A 272 17.20 -2.85 71.31
CA TRP A 272 17.56 -1.44 71.22
C TRP A 272 17.50 -0.97 69.79
N ARG A 273 17.09 0.30 69.63
CA ARG A 273 17.24 1.01 68.36
C ARG A 273 18.67 1.51 68.25
N VAL A 274 19.40 1.10 67.23
CA VAL A 274 20.83 1.41 67.12
C VAL A 274 21.15 1.99 65.75
N ILE A 275 21.90 3.09 65.73
CA ILE A 275 22.40 3.74 64.51
C ILE A 275 23.93 3.70 64.52
N THR A 276 24.56 3.45 63.38
CA THR A 276 26.02 3.58 63.26
C THR A 276 26.43 5.03 62.98
N LEU A 277 27.69 5.38 63.25
CA LEU A 277 28.26 6.68 62.84
C LEU A 277 28.15 6.93 61.32
N GLN A 278 28.07 5.86 60.51
CA GLN A 278 27.93 5.93 59.05
C GLN A 278 26.46 6.03 58.59
N GLY A 279 25.49 6.00 59.51
CA GLY A 279 24.07 6.19 59.20
C GLY A 279 23.27 4.90 58.94
N GLN A 280 23.79 3.73 59.29
CA GLN A 280 23.06 2.46 59.18
C GLN A 280 22.18 2.27 60.42
N LEU A 281 20.88 2.06 60.24
CA LEU A 281 19.89 2.03 61.30
C LEU A 281 19.31 0.62 61.49
N ILE A 282 19.26 0.15 62.73
CA ILE A 282 18.55 -1.06 63.13
C ILE A 282 17.43 -0.64 64.09
N GLU A 283 16.19 -0.90 63.69
CA GLU A 283 15.01 -0.61 64.49
C GLU A 283 14.69 -1.74 65.47
N GLN A 284 13.94 -1.44 66.54
CA GLN A 284 13.50 -2.45 67.52
C GLN A 284 12.57 -3.51 66.89
N SER A 285 11.88 -3.15 65.81
CA SER A 285 11.08 -4.07 64.99
C SER A 285 11.92 -5.15 64.30
N GLY A 286 13.24 -4.95 64.19
CA GLY A 286 14.16 -5.81 63.45
C GLY A 286 14.38 -5.38 62.00
N THR A 287 13.80 -4.26 61.55
CA THR A 287 14.11 -3.69 60.23
C THR A 287 15.49 -3.05 60.24
N MET A 288 16.26 -3.30 59.18
CA MET A 288 17.60 -2.73 58.99
C MET A 288 17.60 -1.84 57.74
N THR A 289 18.01 -0.60 57.91
CA THR A 289 18.15 0.40 56.84
C THR A 289 19.62 0.72 56.66
N GLY A 290 20.15 0.40 55.48
CA GLY A 290 21.52 0.71 55.11
C GLY A 290 21.75 0.40 53.64
N GLY A 291 22.40 1.31 52.91
CA GLY A 291 22.66 1.18 51.47
C GLY A 291 22.48 2.51 50.74
N GLY A 292 23.32 2.74 49.72
CA GLY A 292 23.38 3.98 48.94
C GLY A 292 24.61 4.83 49.27
N GLY A 293 25.16 5.52 48.26
CA GLY A 293 26.34 6.38 48.42
C GLY A 293 26.06 7.74 49.08
N ARG A 294 24.79 8.07 49.35
CA ARG A 294 24.38 9.39 49.85
C ARG A 294 24.08 9.29 51.35
N VAL A 295 24.92 9.93 52.16
CA VAL A 295 24.70 10.10 53.60
C VAL A 295 23.76 11.29 53.85
N MET A 296 22.76 11.10 54.71
CA MET A 296 21.93 12.22 55.16
C MET A 296 22.70 13.01 56.22
N LYS A 297 22.95 14.30 55.96
CA LYS A 297 23.64 15.26 56.83
C LYS A 297 22.85 16.57 56.94
N GLY A 298 23.07 17.35 58.00
CA GLY A 298 22.53 18.71 58.11
C GLY A 298 21.06 18.84 58.52
N ARG A 299 20.44 17.78 59.08
CA ARG A 299 19.11 17.90 59.72
C ARG A 299 19.18 18.53 61.11
N MET A 300 20.37 18.60 61.69
CA MET A 300 20.67 19.34 62.92
C MET A 300 21.56 20.55 62.60
N GLY A 301 21.48 21.62 63.38
CA GLY A 301 22.26 22.84 63.12
C GLY A 301 23.78 22.65 63.30
N SER A 302 24.53 22.55 62.19
CA SER A 302 26.02 22.58 62.19
C SER A 302 26.66 23.21 60.93
N SER A 303 25.86 23.81 60.04
CA SER A 303 26.24 24.44 58.76
C SER A 303 26.54 23.51 57.57
N VAL A 304 26.13 24.03 56.39
CA VAL A 304 26.26 23.57 55.00
C VAL A 304 25.40 22.39 54.57
N ILE A 305 24.22 22.72 54.03
CA ILE A 305 23.45 21.84 53.16
C ILE A 305 24.13 21.88 51.79
N VAL A 306 24.71 20.77 51.35
CA VAL A 306 25.11 20.59 49.94
C VAL A 306 23.82 20.31 49.17
N GLU A 307 23.09 21.37 48.85
CA GLU A 307 21.89 21.30 48.02
C GLU A 307 22.30 21.12 46.57
N THR A 308 21.75 20.09 45.93
CA THR A 308 21.74 20.00 44.46
C THR A 308 21.06 21.27 43.96
N SER A 309 21.80 22.15 43.27
CA SER A 309 21.26 23.44 42.85
C SER A 309 20.26 23.26 41.70
N GLU A 310 19.31 24.20 41.55
CA GLU A 310 18.37 24.18 40.42
C GLU A 310 19.10 24.21 39.07
N GLU A 311 20.23 24.92 39.02
CA GLU A 311 21.08 25.04 37.84
C GLU A 311 21.73 23.70 37.47
N GLU A 312 22.16 22.92 38.45
CA GLU A 312 22.71 21.58 38.21
C GLU A 312 21.65 20.62 37.67
N VAL A 313 20.42 20.66 38.21
CA VAL A 313 19.29 19.87 37.70
C VAL A 313 18.97 20.25 36.25
N HIS A 314 18.86 21.55 35.96
CA HIS A 314 18.59 22.03 34.60
C HIS A 314 19.72 21.67 33.63
N LYS A 315 20.97 21.68 34.08
CA LYS A 315 22.12 21.25 33.27
C LYS A 315 22.05 19.75 32.96
N MET A 316 21.69 18.91 33.93
CA MET A 316 21.51 17.47 33.73
C MET A 316 20.32 17.18 32.80
N GLU A 317 19.21 17.92 32.91
CA GLU A 317 18.07 17.81 31.98
C GLU A 317 18.46 18.19 30.54
N SER A 318 19.19 19.30 30.36
CA SER A 318 19.66 19.71 29.04
C SER A 318 20.60 18.67 28.42
N GLN A 319 21.48 18.06 29.23
CA GLN A 319 22.32 16.95 28.79
C GLN A 319 21.49 15.72 28.39
N LEU A 320 20.51 15.34 29.21
CA LEU A 320 19.60 14.23 28.90
C LEU A 320 18.85 14.46 27.58
N GLN A 321 18.34 15.67 27.36
CA GLN A 321 17.65 16.03 26.11
C GLN A 321 18.58 15.93 24.89
N LYS A 322 19.80 16.46 24.99
CA LYS A 322 20.80 16.38 23.90
C LYS A 322 21.16 14.94 23.56
N GLN A 323 21.35 14.08 24.57
CA GLN A 323 21.68 12.67 24.34
C GLN A 323 20.47 11.91 23.77
N SER A 324 19.26 12.21 24.25
CA SER A 324 18.04 11.61 23.70
C SER A 324 17.83 11.97 22.22
N GLN A 325 18.13 13.22 21.82
CA GLN A 325 18.07 13.62 20.40
C GLN A 325 19.10 12.88 19.55
N LYS A 326 20.34 12.72 20.05
CA LYS A 326 21.38 11.93 19.36
C LYS A 326 20.97 10.46 19.19
N ALA A 327 20.35 9.86 20.22
CA ALA A 327 19.86 8.50 20.14
C ALA A 327 18.73 8.35 19.10
N MET A 328 17.82 9.32 19.01
CA MET A 328 16.79 9.34 17.95
C MET A 328 17.40 9.41 16.55
N LEU A 329 18.39 10.27 16.33
CA LEU A 329 19.09 10.37 15.03
C LEU A 329 19.82 9.07 14.68
N CYS A 330 20.49 8.45 15.66
CA CYS A 330 21.14 7.16 15.49
C CYS A 330 20.14 6.05 15.13
N GLN A 331 18.96 6.04 15.78
CA GLN A 331 17.88 5.10 15.46
C GLN A 331 17.33 5.30 14.05
N GLU A 332 17.20 6.54 13.59
CA GLU A 332 16.76 6.84 12.21
C GLU A 332 17.81 6.39 11.18
N GLN A 333 19.09 6.67 11.43
CA GLN A 333 20.20 6.20 10.57
C GLN A 333 20.25 4.67 10.48
N LYS A 334 20.01 3.98 11.61
CA LYS A 334 19.92 2.53 11.66
C LYS A 334 18.78 1.99 10.79
N ALA A 335 17.57 2.57 10.91
CA ALA A 335 16.44 2.16 10.09
C ALA A 335 16.70 2.36 8.59
N GLN A 336 17.36 3.46 8.21
CA GLN A 336 17.76 3.71 6.82
C GLN A 336 18.78 2.67 6.32
N LEU A 337 19.77 2.32 7.14
CA LEU A 337 20.74 1.27 6.80
C LEU A 337 20.10 -0.11 6.67
N GLU A 338 19.18 -0.47 7.58
CA GLU A 338 18.43 -1.73 7.50
C GLU A 338 17.63 -1.83 6.19
N GLU A 339 17.00 -0.73 5.75
CA GLU A 339 16.29 -0.68 4.47
C GLU A 339 17.24 -0.84 3.28
N ILE A 340 18.41 -0.19 3.31
CA ILE A 340 19.45 -0.33 2.28
C ILE A 340 19.96 -1.77 2.21
N ILE A 341 20.27 -2.39 3.34
CA ILE A 341 20.71 -3.78 3.45
C ILE A 341 19.65 -4.73 2.88
N ALA A 342 18.37 -4.51 3.21
CA ALA A 342 17.27 -5.32 2.66
C ALA A 342 17.18 -5.20 1.12
N LYS A 343 17.37 -3.99 0.56
CA LYS A 343 17.42 -3.77 -0.89
C LYS A 343 18.63 -4.46 -1.52
N LEU A 344 19.82 -4.34 -0.93
CA LEU A 344 21.03 -5.00 -1.42
C LEU A 344 20.90 -6.53 -1.40
N HIS A 345 20.35 -7.11 -0.31
CA HIS A 345 20.05 -8.54 -0.25
C HIS A 345 19.10 -9.01 -1.36
N LYS A 346 18.04 -8.24 -1.62
CA LYS A 346 17.11 -8.53 -2.71
C LYS A 346 17.81 -8.47 -4.07
N ASN A 347 18.59 -7.43 -4.32
CA ASN A 347 19.34 -7.26 -5.56
C ASN A 347 20.33 -8.41 -5.80
N ILE A 348 21.11 -8.79 -4.79
CA ILE A 348 22.05 -9.92 -4.87
C ILE A 348 21.31 -11.21 -5.19
N ARG A 349 20.15 -11.46 -4.56
CA ARG A 349 19.34 -12.65 -4.84
C ARG A 349 18.82 -12.67 -6.29
N GLU A 350 18.33 -11.54 -6.78
CA GLU A 350 17.86 -11.40 -8.16
C GLU A 350 18.99 -11.57 -9.17
N MET A 351 20.18 -11.01 -8.90
CA MET A 351 21.37 -11.18 -9.72
C MET A 351 21.84 -12.63 -9.75
N LYS A 352 21.89 -13.32 -8.59
CA LYS A 352 22.25 -14.75 -8.51
C LYS A 352 21.28 -15.63 -9.29
N ASN A 353 19.98 -15.42 -9.12
CA ASN A 353 18.95 -16.15 -9.86
C ASN A 353 19.05 -15.92 -11.37
N THR A 354 19.32 -14.68 -11.78
CA THR A 354 19.49 -14.33 -13.20
C THR A 354 20.75 -14.97 -13.79
N LEU A 355 21.85 -14.97 -13.04
CA LEU A 355 23.11 -15.61 -13.43
C LEU A 355 22.91 -17.12 -13.61
N GLU A 356 22.25 -17.79 -12.66
CA GLU A 356 21.95 -19.22 -12.76
C GLU A 356 21.06 -19.53 -13.97
N LYS A 357 19.98 -18.75 -14.17
CA LYS A 357 19.08 -18.88 -15.33
C LYS A 357 19.82 -18.71 -16.65
N TYR A 358 20.70 -17.71 -16.76
CA TYR A 358 21.48 -17.49 -17.97
C TYR A 358 22.55 -18.56 -18.17
N THR A 359 23.15 -19.08 -17.11
CA THR A 359 24.15 -20.16 -17.19
C THR A 359 23.53 -21.44 -17.74
N VAL A 360 22.36 -21.84 -17.23
CA VAL A 360 21.59 -22.98 -17.78
C VAL A 360 21.15 -22.66 -19.22
N SER A 361 20.69 -21.43 -19.43
CA SER A 361 20.43 -20.80 -20.73
C SER A 361 21.47 -21.10 -21.81
N ILE A 362 22.70 -20.71 -21.49
CA ILE A 362 23.86 -20.75 -22.38
C ILE A 362 24.22 -22.17 -22.74
N LYS A 363 24.25 -23.10 -21.78
CA LYS A 363 24.55 -24.52 -22.07
C LYS A 363 23.60 -25.08 -23.13
N SER A 364 22.28 -24.88 -22.94
CA SER A 364 21.28 -25.31 -23.91
C SER A 364 21.42 -24.62 -25.27
N LEU A 365 21.75 -23.33 -25.30
CA LEU A 365 21.94 -22.59 -26.55
C LEU A 365 23.22 -23.00 -27.29
N MET A 366 24.30 -23.31 -26.56
CA MET A 366 25.55 -23.82 -27.14
C MET A 366 25.34 -25.19 -27.78
N ASP A 367 24.60 -26.09 -27.11
CA ASP A 367 24.26 -27.40 -27.66
C ASP A 367 23.37 -27.25 -28.91
N GLN A 368 22.39 -26.33 -28.87
CA GLN A 368 21.54 -26.02 -30.01
C GLN A 368 22.34 -25.43 -31.18
N GLU A 369 23.28 -24.51 -30.93
CA GLU A 369 24.14 -23.93 -31.94
C GLU A 369 25.04 -24.99 -32.60
N ALA A 370 25.60 -25.90 -31.79
CA ALA A 370 26.40 -27.01 -32.30
C ALA A 370 25.57 -27.96 -33.18
N HIS A 371 24.37 -28.32 -32.75
CA HIS A 371 23.46 -29.15 -33.52
C HIS A 371 23.03 -28.48 -34.83
N LEU A 372 22.63 -27.19 -34.78
CA LEU A 372 22.24 -26.43 -35.97
C LEU A 372 23.40 -26.31 -36.97
N LYS A 373 24.64 -26.12 -36.51
CA LYS A 373 25.82 -26.10 -37.41
C LYS A 373 26.00 -27.42 -38.15
N VAL A 374 25.81 -28.55 -37.47
CA VAL A 374 25.88 -29.88 -38.12
C VAL A 374 24.75 -30.04 -39.13
N GLN A 375 23.52 -29.67 -38.76
CA GLN A 375 22.38 -29.71 -39.68
C GLN A 375 22.55 -28.82 -40.90
N LEU A 376 23.20 -27.66 -40.74
CA LEU A 376 23.44 -26.73 -41.84
C LEU A 376 24.36 -27.35 -42.89
N ILE A 377 25.41 -28.07 -42.46
CA ILE A 377 26.31 -28.82 -43.37
C ILE A 377 25.53 -29.90 -44.14
N GLU A 378 24.64 -30.64 -43.47
CA GLU A 378 23.80 -31.66 -44.12
C GLU A 378 22.80 -31.04 -45.12
N LEU A 379 22.18 -29.91 -44.76
CA LEU A 379 21.24 -29.19 -45.60
C LEU A 379 21.93 -28.53 -46.80
N GLU A 380 23.13 -27.97 -46.62
CA GLU A 380 23.97 -27.46 -47.72
C GLU A 380 24.29 -28.58 -48.72
N ALA A 381 24.70 -29.75 -48.23
CA ALA A 381 24.93 -30.91 -49.08
C ALA A 381 23.66 -31.35 -49.83
N ASN A 382 22.49 -31.30 -49.18
CA ASN A 382 21.21 -31.63 -49.81
C ASN A 382 20.78 -30.58 -50.86
N VAL A 383 21.04 -29.29 -50.63
CA VAL A 383 20.81 -28.22 -51.63
C VAL A 383 21.67 -28.44 -52.86
N ILE A 384 22.95 -28.80 -52.67
CA ILE A 384 23.86 -29.13 -53.78
C ILE A 384 23.38 -30.38 -54.53
N ALA A 385 23.01 -31.44 -53.81
CA ALA A 385 22.55 -32.70 -54.41
C ALA A 385 21.19 -32.56 -55.13
N SER A 386 20.34 -31.63 -54.69
CA SER A 386 19.03 -31.34 -55.29
C SER A 386 19.08 -30.24 -56.34
N ALA A 387 20.26 -29.69 -56.64
CA ALA A 387 20.41 -28.63 -57.63
C ALA A 387 19.88 -29.08 -59.00
N PRO A 388 18.94 -28.32 -59.61
CA PRO A 388 18.41 -28.68 -60.91
C PRO A 388 19.50 -28.59 -61.98
N ASP A 389 19.49 -29.52 -62.92
CA ASP A 389 20.28 -29.37 -64.14
C ASP A 389 19.86 -28.08 -64.87
N LYS A 390 20.76 -27.10 -64.92
CA LYS A 390 20.55 -25.78 -65.54
C LYS A 390 20.11 -25.89 -67.00
N VAL A 391 20.59 -26.90 -67.73
CA VAL A 391 20.21 -27.10 -69.14
C VAL A 391 18.77 -27.58 -69.25
N LYS A 392 18.33 -28.46 -68.34
CA LYS A 392 16.97 -28.98 -68.31
C LYS A 392 15.96 -27.95 -67.79
N GLN A 393 16.35 -27.19 -66.76
CA GLN A 393 15.56 -26.07 -66.23
C GLN A 393 15.29 -25.01 -67.31
N THR A 394 16.33 -24.51 -67.98
CA THR A 394 16.18 -23.47 -69.02
C THR A 394 15.34 -23.96 -70.21
N LYS A 395 15.37 -25.25 -70.53
CA LYS A 395 14.48 -25.85 -71.54
C LYS A 395 13.03 -25.87 -71.08
N MET A 396 12.76 -26.25 -69.83
CA MET A 396 11.40 -26.27 -69.28
C MET A 396 10.83 -24.86 -69.09
N GLU A 397 11.65 -23.89 -68.67
CA GLU A 397 11.28 -22.46 -68.59
C GLU A 397 10.93 -21.90 -69.97
N LYS A 398 11.74 -22.19 -71.00
CA LYS A 398 11.44 -21.80 -72.39
C LYS A 398 10.15 -22.43 -72.88
N LYS A 399 9.91 -23.74 -72.60
CA LYS A 399 8.66 -24.44 -72.95
C LYS A 399 7.45 -23.79 -72.26
N CYS A 400 7.56 -23.46 -70.97
CA CYS A 400 6.52 -22.78 -70.20
C CYS A 400 6.24 -21.37 -70.76
N ASN A 401 7.28 -20.59 -71.07
CA ASN A 401 7.14 -19.25 -71.64
C ASN A 401 6.49 -19.29 -73.03
N ASN A 402 6.85 -20.24 -73.89
CA ASN A 402 6.22 -20.40 -75.19
C ASN A 402 4.72 -20.70 -75.06
N PHE A 403 4.32 -21.64 -74.19
CA PHE A 403 2.90 -21.92 -73.95
C PHE A 403 2.16 -20.75 -73.30
N LYS A 404 2.83 -19.95 -72.48
CA LYS A 404 2.27 -18.73 -71.92
C LYS A 404 1.98 -17.69 -73.01
N GLU A 405 2.94 -17.44 -73.90
CA GLU A 405 2.74 -16.53 -75.03
C GLU A 405 1.61 -17.00 -75.95
N ASP A 406 1.51 -18.31 -76.21
CA ASP A 406 0.44 -18.88 -77.02
C ASP A 406 -0.92 -18.74 -76.33
N TYR A 407 -0.99 -19.01 -75.02
CA TYR A 407 -2.19 -18.75 -74.22
C TYR A 407 -2.60 -17.27 -74.27
N ASP A 408 -1.68 -16.34 -74.02
CA ASP A 408 -1.96 -14.90 -74.00
C ASP A 408 -2.46 -14.40 -75.38
N LYS A 409 -1.88 -14.92 -76.48
CA LYS A 409 -2.32 -14.60 -77.85
C LYS A 409 -3.73 -15.11 -78.14
N VAL A 410 -4.06 -16.33 -77.73
CA VAL A 410 -5.37 -16.95 -77.99
C VAL A 410 -6.44 -16.34 -77.07
N ALA A 411 -6.10 -16.08 -75.80
CA ALA A 411 -6.97 -15.39 -74.85
C ALA A 411 -7.31 -13.97 -75.32
N ALA A 412 -6.33 -13.19 -75.79
CA ALA A 412 -6.58 -11.84 -76.32
C ALA A 412 -7.50 -11.83 -77.55
N LYS A 413 -7.45 -12.87 -78.40
CA LYS A 413 -8.37 -13.03 -79.54
C LYS A 413 -9.78 -13.38 -79.08
N ALA A 414 -9.91 -14.30 -78.11
CA ALA A 414 -11.19 -14.67 -77.52
C ALA A 414 -11.86 -13.49 -76.81
N ASP A 415 -11.10 -12.69 -76.04
CA ASP A 415 -11.60 -11.50 -75.35
C ASP A 415 -12.15 -10.44 -76.31
N LYS A 416 -11.47 -10.23 -77.45
CA LYS A 416 -11.96 -9.32 -78.49
C LYS A 416 -13.28 -9.80 -79.08
N LEU A 417 -13.40 -11.10 -79.32
CA LEU A 417 -14.59 -11.71 -79.89
C LEU A 417 -15.75 -11.72 -78.88
N GLU A 418 -15.48 -11.96 -77.60
CA GLU A 418 -16.46 -11.89 -76.52
C GLU A 418 -17.01 -10.45 -76.36
N LYS A 419 -16.15 -9.44 -76.43
CA LYS A 419 -16.57 -8.02 -76.44
C LYS A 419 -17.48 -7.71 -77.62
N GLU A 420 -17.20 -8.27 -78.79
CA GLU A 420 -18.02 -8.07 -79.98
C GLU A 420 -19.38 -8.78 -79.88
N VAL A 421 -19.42 -10.01 -79.36
CA VAL A 421 -20.67 -10.72 -79.07
C VAL A 421 -21.51 -9.95 -78.03
N LYS A 422 -20.89 -9.42 -76.97
CA LYS A 422 -21.58 -8.56 -75.98
C LYS A 422 -22.11 -7.27 -76.60
N ARG A 423 -21.35 -6.64 -77.49
CA ARG A 423 -21.78 -5.44 -78.23
C ARG A 423 -23.01 -5.73 -79.09
N LEU A 424 -22.98 -6.80 -79.89
CA LEU A 424 -24.11 -7.24 -80.71
C LEU A 424 -25.33 -7.62 -79.85
N HIS A 425 -25.11 -8.29 -78.72
CA HIS A 425 -26.18 -8.66 -77.79
C HIS A 425 -26.87 -7.42 -77.20
N ASN A 426 -26.10 -6.42 -76.77
CA ASN A 426 -26.65 -5.17 -76.25
C ASN A 426 -27.43 -4.41 -77.32
N LEU A 427 -26.94 -4.38 -78.57
CA LEU A 427 -27.65 -3.75 -79.69
C LEU A 427 -29.01 -4.41 -79.97
N ILE A 428 -29.07 -5.75 -79.90
CA ILE A 428 -30.32 -6.51 -80.05
C ILE A 428 -31.28 -6.20 -78.88
N ILE A 429 -30.78 -6.11 -77.65
CA ILE A 429 -31.59 -5.75 -76.48
C ILE A 429 -32.14 -4.33 -76.62
N GLU A 430 -31.34 -3.36 -77.06
CA GLU A 430 -31.79 -1.97 -77.25
C GLU A 430 -32.87 -1.86 -78.33
N ILE A 431 -32.70 -2.52 -79.48
CA ILE A 431 -33.71 -2.54 -80.55
C ILE A 431 -35.01 -3.19 -80.06
N ASN A 432 -34.91 -4.30 -79.32
CA ASN A 432 -36.07 -4.97 -78.74
C ASN A 432 -36.75 -4.11 -77.67
N ASN A 433 -36.00 -3.51 -76.74
CA ASN A 433 -36.54 -2.70 -75.65
C ASN A 433 -37.24 -1.42 -76.15
N ASN A 434 -36.69 -0.74 -77.16
CA ASN A 434 -37.28 0.49 -77.67
C ASN A 434 -38.65 0.26 -78.32
N LYS A 435 -38.84 -0.86 -79.04
CA LYS A 435 -40.14 -1.21 -79.63
C LYS A 435 -41.10 -1.91 -78.64
N LEU A 436 -40.58 -2.73 -77.71
CA LEU A 436 -41.41 -3.34 -76.65
C LEU A 436 -41.97 -2.30 -75.68
N LYS A 437 -41.17 -1.30 -75.25
CA LYS A 437 -41.68 -0.20 -74.41
C LYS A 437 -42.83 0.56 -75.08
N ALA A 438 -42.72 0.88 -76.37
CA ALA A 438 -43.78 1.56 -77.10
C ALA A 438 -45.09 0.74 -77.18
N GLN A 439 -44.98 -0.59 -77.26
CA GLN A 439 -46.15 -1.48 -77.21
C GLN A 439 -46.69 -1.65 -75.78
N GLN A 440 -45.81 -1.76 -74.78
CA GLN A 440 -46.17 -1.84 -73.35
C GLN A 440 -46.93 -0.58 -72.90
N ASP A 441 -46.45 0.60 -73.27
CA ASP A 441 -47.09 1.89 -72.95
C ASP A 441 -48.48 2.04 -73.60
N SER A 442 -48.68 1.47 -74.79
CA SER A 442 -50.02 1.40 -75.41
C SER A 442 -50.94 0.41 -74.69
N LEU A 443 -50.40 -0.72 -74.25
CA LEU A 443 -51.16 -1.75 -73.54
C LEU A 443 -51.60 -1.25 -72.15
N ASP A 444 -50.74 -0.52 -71.44
CA ASP A 444 -51.06 0.09 -70.15
C ASP A 444 -52.12 1.20 -70.28
N LYS A 445 -52.12 1.97 -71.38
CA LYS A 445 -53.20 2.92 -71.68
C LYS A 445 -54.53 2.21 -71.92
N ILE A 446 -54.55 1.17 -72.73
CA ILE A 446 -55.76 0.39 -73.02
C ILE A 446 -56.28 -0.29 -71.73
N ASN A 447 -55.40 -0.85 -70.91
CA ASN A 447 -55.80 -1.43 -69.62
C ASN A 447 -56.43 -0.39 -68.68
N LYS A 448 -55.88 0.82 -68.61
CA LYS A 448 -56.51 1.94 -67.86
C LYS A 448 -57.89 2.30 -68.40
N GLU A 449 -58.08 2.32 -69.72
CA GLU A 449 -59.39 2.57 -70.34
C GLU A 449 -60.38 1.43 -70.04
N ILE A 450 -59.92 0.17 -70.05
CA ILE A 450 -60.73 -0.99 -69.65
C ILE A 450 -61.15 -0.87 -68.19
N ASP A 451 -60.25 -0.54 -67.27
CA ASP A 451 -60.58 -0.37 -65.85
C ASP A 451 -61.61 0.74 -65.62
N GLN A 452 -61.49 1.87 -66.36
CA GLN A 452 -62.47 2.96 -66.31
C GLN A 452 -63.85 2.53 -66.81
N CYS A 453 -63.91 1.81 -67.94
CA CYS A 453 -65.15 1.22 -68.44
C CYS A 453 -65.75 0.22 -67.45
N THR A 454 -64.92 -0.62 -66.83
CA THR A 454 -65.36 -1.62 -65.86
C THR A 454 -65.93 -0.98 -64.60
N PHE A 455 -65.29 0.11 -64.12
CA PHE A 455 -65.79 0.95 -63.02
C PHE A 455 -67.13 1.62 -63.37
N ALA A 456 -67.27 2.14 -64.60
CA ALA A 456 -68.53 2.72 -65.07
C ALA A 456 -69.66 1.67 -65.14
N ILE A 457 -69.37 0.46 -65.61
CA ILE A 457 -70.31 -0.67 -65.66
C ILE A 457 -70.74 -1.07 -64.25
N THR A 458 -69.81 -1.20 -63.29
CA THR A 458 -70.16 -1.54 -61.91
C THR A 458 -71.00 -0.44 -61.26
N LYS A 459 -70.68 0.83 -61.48
CA LYS A 459 -71.49 1.98 -61.01
C LYS A 459 -72.91 1.95 -61.59
N ALA A 460 -73.06 1.67 -62.89
CA ALA A 460 -74.36 1.52 -63.54
C ALA A 460 -75.15 0.32 -62.98
N GLN A 461 -74.52 -0.84 -62.76
CA GLN A 461 -75.17 -2.00 -62.16
C GLN A 461 -75.69 -1.74 -60.74
N VAL A 462 -74.91 -1.02 -59.91
CA VAL A 462 -75.36 -0.62 -58.57
C VAL A 462 -76.54 0.35 -58.66
N ALA A 463 -76.52 1.30 -59.60
CA ALA A 463 -77.63 2.22 -59.84
C ALA A 463 -78.91 1.47 -60.29
N VAL A 464 -78.79 0.50 -61.20
CA VAL A 464 -79.92 -0.35 -61.64
C VAL A 464 -80.51 -1.13 -60.47
N LYS A 465 -79.70 -1.83 -59.66
CA LYS A 465 -80.19 -2.54 -58.47
C LYS A 465 -80.87 -1.63 -57.45
N THR A 466 -80.39 -0.39 -57.31
CA THR A 466 -80.98 0.60 -56.40
C THR A 466 -82.33 1.09 -56.94
N SER A 467 -82.40 1.39 -58.24
CA SER A 467 -83.64 1.74 -58.93
C SER A 467 -84.67 0.62 -58.86
N GLU A 468 -84.28 -0.65 -59.07
CA GLU A 468 -85.17 -1.81 -58.92
C GLU A 468 -85.76 -1.92 -57.51
N ARG A 469 -84.94 -1.72 -56.46
CA ARG A 469 -85.43 -1.65 -55.07
C ARG A 469 -86.43 -0.51 -54.85
N ASN A 470 -86.17 0.66 -55.42
CA ASN A 470 -87.06 1.81 -55.31
C ASN A 470 -88.37 1.59 -56.06
N LEU A 471 -88.32 0.99 -57.25
CA LEU A 471 -89.49 0.64 -58.08
C LEU A 471 -90.39 -0.38 -57.37
N LYS A 472 -89.79 -1.35 -56.65
CA LYS A 472 -90.54 -2.29 -55.82
C LYS A 472 -91.26 -1.57 -54.66
N LYS A 473 -90.56 -0.65 -53.97
CA LYS A 473 -91.18 0.16 -52.90
C LYS A 473 -92.32 1.06 -53.40
N THR A 474 -92.16 1.70 -54.56
CA THR A 474 -93.22 2.55 -55.13
C THR A 474 -94.41 1.72 -55.63
N LYS A 475 -94.18 0.54 -56.22
CA LYS A 475 -95.28 -0.39 -56.54
C LYS A 475 -96.05 -0.82 -55.29
N ASP A 476 -95.35 -1.18 -54.22
CA ASP A 476 -95.99 -1.54 -52.95
C ASP A 476 -96.77 -0.35 -52.34
N ALA A 477 -96.30 0.89 -52.56
CA ALA A 477 -96.99 2.11 -52.14
C ALA A 477 -98.23 2.42 -52.99
N ILE A 478 -98.16 2.26 -54.32
CA ILE A 478 -99.31 2.43 -55.22
C ILE A 478 -100.41 1.43 -54.87
N VAL A 479 -100.06 0.16 -54.64
CA VAL A 479 -101.04 -0.86 -54.23
C VAL A 479 -101.71 -0.51 -52.89
N ARG A 480 -101.01 0.21 -51.99
CA ARG A 480 -101.61 0.75 -50.76
C ARG A 480 -102.55 1.93 -51.04
N THR A 481 -102.11 2.93 -51.80
CA THR A 481 -102.94 4.11 -52.08
C THR A 481 -104.13 3.80 -52.99
N GLU A 482 -104.02 2.87 -53.94
CA GLU A 482 -105.17 2.40 -54.73
C GLU A 482 -106.20 1.70 -53.85
N LYS A 483 -105.77 0.88 -52.87
CA LYS A 483 -106.67 0.32 -51.86
C LYS A 483 -107.36 1.42 -51.03
N GLU A 484 -106.62 2.45 -50.61
CA GLU A 484 -107.17 3.60 -49.89
C GLU A 484 -108.13 4.44 -50.77
N ILE A 485 -107.89 4.56 -52.07
CA ILE A 485 -108.78 5.28 -53.00
C ILE A 485 -110.06 4.48 -53.27
N GLU A 486 -109.97 3.16 -53.43
CA GLU A 486 -111.14 2.28 -53.58
C GLU A 486 -112.02 2.37 -52.32
N GLU A 487 -111.40 2.42 -51.13
CA GLU A 487 -112.07 2.71 -49.85
C GLU A 487 -112.77 4.09 -49.88
N ASN A 488 -112.13 5.14 -50.41
CA ASN A 488 -112.70 6.49 -50.51
C ASN A 488 -113.78 6.66 -51.61
N LYS A 489 -113.70 5.95 -52.74
CA LYS A 489 -114.71 6.10 -53.81
C LYS A 489 -116.02 5.40 -53.46
N ASN A 490 -115.94 4.28 -52.75
CA ASN A 490 -117.10 3.68 -52.10
C ASN A 490 -117.80 4.68 -51.14
N HIS A 491 -117.09 5.72 -50.66
CA HIS A 491 -117.71 6.83 -49.94
C HIS A 491 -118.37 7.91 -50.81
N ILE A 492 -117.98 8.12 -52.08
CA ILE A 492 -118.41 9.32 -52.83
C ILE A 492 -119.70 9.12 -53.63
N GLN A 493 -120.00 7.95 -54.20
CA GLN A 493 -121.27 7.76 -54.89
C GLN A 493 -122.47 7.62 -53.91
N ILE A 494 -122.22 7.64 -52.58
CA ILE A 494 -123.15 7.91 -51.46
C ILE A 494 -123.65 9.37 -51.47
N LEU A 495 -122.95 10.25 -52.20
CA LEU A 495 -123.11 11.69 -52.11
C LEU A 495 -123.62 12.37 -53.41
N LYS A 496 -124.12 11.65 -54.43
CA LYS A 496 -124.91 12.18 -55.56
C LYS A 496 -126.08 11.25 -55.86
#